data_AF-A0A099D5M9-F1
#
_entry.id   AF-A0A099D5M9-F1
#
_cell.length_a   1.000
_cell.length_b   1.000
_cell.length_c   1.000
_cell.angle_alpha   90.00
_cell.angle_beta   90.00
_cell.angle_gamma   90.00
#
_symmetry.space_group_name_H-M   'P 1'
#
loop_
_entity.id
_entity.type
_entity.pdbx_description
1 polymer ?
#
loop_
_entity_poly.entity_id
_entity_poly.type
_entity_poly.pdbx_seq_one_letter_code
_entity_poly.pdbx_strand_id
1 'polypeptide(L)'
;MDRQNVVTALEDALTEVLERPVTGLTGDVKLFDDLHLDSTTMLEMLMALEDSIGLVVDPEDLDVDDFLSVETFTDFVLAATFEEMTA
;
A
#
# COMPACT_ATOMS: atom_id res chain seq x y z
N MET A 1 -2.40 -14.46 -3.43
CA MET A 1 -1.89 -13.51 -2.42
C MET A 1 -3.01 -13.23 -1.43
N ASP A 2 -2.76 -13.21 -0.14
CA ASP A 2 -3.80 -12.95 0.87
C ASP A 2 -3.75 -11.50 1.36
N ARG A 3 -4.92 -10.93 1.68
CA ARG A 3 -5.06 -9.56 2.20
C ARG A 3 -4.13 -9.29 3.39
N GLN A 4 -3.97 -10.26 4.29
CA GLN A 4 -3.11 -10.11 5.45
C GLN A 4 -1.63 -9.92 5.08
N ASN A 5 -1.14 -10.57 4.02
CA ASN A 5 0.24 -10.39 3.58
C ASN A 5 0.47 -8.98 3.02
N VAL A 6 -0.50 -8.44 2.28
CA VAL A 6 -0.42 -7.07 1.76
C VAL A 6 -0.44 -6.07 2.92
N VAL A 7 -1.30 -6.27 3.92
CA VAL A 7 -1.33 -5.41 5.11
C VAL A 7 -0.02 -5.48 5.90
N THR A 8 0.56 -6.66 6.11
CA THR A 8 1.87 -6.78 6.75
C THR A 8 2.97 -6.08 5.96
N ALA A 9 3.01 -6.26 4.65
CA ALA A 9 3.99 -5.58 3.80
C ALA A 9 3.79 -4.06 3.80
N LEU A 10 2.54 -3.59 3.85
CA LEU A 10 2.19 -2.19 3.99
C LEU A 10 2.61 -1.62 5.35
N GLU A 11 2.44 -2.38 6.44
CA GLU A 11 2.92 -2.00 7.77
C GLU A 11 4.44 -1.82 7.80
N ASP A 12 5.17 -2.75 7.18
CA ASP A 12 6.63 -2.69 7.07
C ASP A 12 7.08 -1.48 6.23
N ALA A 13 6.47 -1.29 5.04
CA ALA A 13 6.75 -0.16 4.15
C ALA A 13 6.45 1.18 4.82
N LEU A 14 5.29 1.31 5.48
CA LEU A 14 4.93 2.51 6.23
C LEU A 14 5.86 2.74 7.43
N THR A 15 6.34 1.67 8.07
CA THR A 15 7.28 1.79 9.19
C THR A 15 8.61 2.38 8.75
N GLU A 16 9.10 1.97 7.58
CA GLU A 16 10.33 2.48 6.98
C GLU A 16 10.17 3.93 6.55
N VAL A 17 9.10 4.24 5.79
CA VAL A 17 8.88 5.56 5.20
C VAL A 17 8.51 6.63 6.22
N LEU A 18 7.69 6.28 7.22
CA LEU A 18 7.31 7.21 8.28
C LEU A 18 8.33 7.26 9.42
N GLU A 19 9.42 6.49 9.32
CA GLU A 19 10.46 6.34 10.35
C GLU A 19 9.88 6.05 11.75
N ARG A 20 8.72 5.39 11.82
CA ARG A 20 7.98 5.11 13.06
C ARG A 20 7.30 3.76 12.96
N PRO A 21 7.20 2.98 14.05
CA PRO A 21 6.51 1.70 14.01
C PRO A 21 5.02 1.89 13.72
N VAL A 22 4.56 1.36 12.58
CA VAL A 22 3.15 1.27 12.20
C VAL A 22 2.72 -0.19 12.33
N THR A 23 1.81 -0.45 13.25
CA THR A 23 1.32 -1.82 13.52
C THR A 23 -0.17 -1.80 13.84
N GLY A 24 -0.88 -2.84 13.46
CA GLY A 24 -2.32 -2.98 13.67
C GLY A 24 -3.14 -2.11 12.72
N LEU A 25 -2.70 -1.95 11.46
CA LEU A 25 -3.49 -1.26 10.45
C LEU A 25 -4.81 -2.00 10.23
N THR A 26 -5.92 -1.31 10.48
CA THR A 26 -7.26 -1.78 10.14
C THR A 26 -7.67 -1.18 8.80
N GLY A 27 -8.55 -1.88 8.06
CA GLY A 27 -9.00 -1.44 6.75
C GLY A 27 -9.59 -0.02 6.73
N ASP A 28 -10.22 0.39 7.83
CA ASP A 28 -10.82 1.72 7.97
C ASP A 28 -9.80 2.88 8.16
N VAL A 29 -8.51 2.59 8.35
CA VAL A 29 -7.48 3.62 8.57
C VAL A 29 -7.27 4.40 7.29
N LYS A 30 -7.31 5.73 7.39
CA LYS A 30 -7.08 6.62 6.27
C LYS A 30 -5.61 6.95 6.09
N LEU A 31 -5.07 6.62 4.92
CA LEU A 31 -3.65 6.83 4.58
C LEU A 31 -3.27 8.32 4.61
N PHE A 32 -4.09 9.20 4.01
CA PHE A 32 -3.85 10.64 4.04
C PHE A 32 -4.21 11.28 5.38
N ASP A 33 -5.41 11.02 5.91
CA ASP A 33 -5.91 11.73 7.10
C ASP A 33 -5.26 11.23 8.40
N ASP A 34 -5.15 9.91 8.61
CA ASP A 34 -4.66 9.35 9.88
C ASP A 34 -3.14 9.22 9.87
N LEU A 35 -2.58 8.72 8.76
CA LEU A 35 -1.14 8.50 8.64
C LEU A 35 -0.36 9.72 8.14
N HIS A 36 -1.06 10.77 7.67
CA HIS A 36 -0.46 12.02 7.16
C HIS A 36 0.52 11.75 6.02
N LEU A 37 0.15 10.82 5.13
CA LEU A 37 0.95 10.56 3.93
C LEU A 37 0.84 11.74 2.96
N ASP A 38 1.96 12.05 2.31
CA ASP A 38 2.05 13.01 1.23
C ASP A 38 2.31 12.26 -0.08
N SER A 39 2.20 12.93 -1.23
CA SER A 39 2.49 12.33 -2.54
C SER A 39 3.92 11.79 -2.66
N THR A 40 4.89 12.40 -1.97
CA THR A 40 6.29 11.92 -1.92
C THR A 40 6.38 10.62 -1.12
N THR A 41 5.87 10.60 0.11
CA THR A 41 5.92 9.42 0.98
C THR A 41 5.04 8.29 0.47
N MET A 42 4.00 8.59 -0.31
CA MET A 42 3.22 7.59 -1.05
C MET A 42 4.09 6.83 -2.06
N LEU A 43 4.86 7.53 -2.91
CA LEU A 43 5.76 6.88 -3.87
C LEU A 43 6.85 6.05 -3.18
N GLU A 44 7.40 6.56 -2.07
CA GLU A 44 8.36 5.81 -1.26
C GLU A 44 7.75 4.54 -0.67
N MET A 45 6.52 4.62 -0.17
CA MET A 45 5.79 3.47 0.39
C MET A 45 5.48 2.44 -0.70
N LEU A 46 5.10 2.89 -1.90
CA LEU A 46 4.90 2.00 -3.05
C LEU A 46 6.19 1.26 -3.40
N MET A 47 7.31 1.97 -3.56
CA MET A 47 8.60 1.32 -3.86
C MET A 47 9.01 0.30 -2.79
N ALA A 48 8.81 0.60 -1.51
CA ALA A 48 9.10 -0.33 -0.42
C ALA A 48 8.14 -1.54 -0.42
N LEU A 49 6.87 -1.32 -0.74
CA LEU A 49 5.90 -2.39 -0.89
C LEU A 49 6.26 -3.30 -2.07
N GLU A 50 6.55 -2.73 -3.24
CA GLU A 50 7.00 -3.42 -4.44
C GLU A 50 8.19 -4.33 -4.16
N ASP A 51 9.21 -3.84 -3.45
CA ASP A 51 10.39 -4.64 -3.07
C ASP A 51 10.04 -5.76 -2.08
N SER A 52 9.10 -5.50 -1.16
CA SER A 52 8.68 -6.46 -0.14
C SER A 52 7.89 -7.64 -0.70
N ILE A 53 6.92 -7.38 -1.58
CA ILE A 53 6.04 -8.41 -2.16
C ILE A 53 6.41 -8.81 -3.59
N GLY A 54 7.38 -8.14 -4.22
CA GLY A 54 7.85 -8.41 -5.58
C GLY A 54 6.82 -8.05 -6.65
N LEU A 55 5.99 -7.04 -6.40
CA LEU A 55 4.98 -6.51 -7.32
C LEU A 55 5.53 -5.26 -8.03
N VAL A 56 5.02 -4.95 -9.21
CA VAL A 56 5.21 -3.64 -9.85
C VAL A 56 3.85 -2.95 -9.97
N VAL A 57 3.70 -1.80 -9.34
CA VAL A 57 2.49 -0.98 -9.38
C VAL A 57 2.79 0.28 -10.18
N ASP A 58 2.00 0.54 -11.24
CA ASP A 58 2.12 1.80 -11.97
C ASP A 58 1.44 2.93 -11.18
N PRO A 59 2.16 4.00 -10.78
CA PRO A 59 1.55 5.18 -10.17
C PRO A 59 0.56 5.90 -11.09
N GLU A 60 0.59 5.67 -12.41
CA GLU A 60 -0.43 6.20 -13.33
C GLU A 60 -1.78 5.48 -13.22
N ASP A 61 -1.80 4.22 -12.77
CA ASP A 61 -3.02 3.43 -12.57
C ASP A 61 -3.68 3.67 -11.21
N LEU A 62 -2.95 4.32 -10.30
CA LEU A 62 -3.39 4.63 -8.95
C LEU A 62 -4.20 5.94 -8.92
N ASP A 63 -5.45 5.86 -8.47
CA ASP A 63 -6.28 7.05 -8.27
C ASP A 63 -6.24 7.51 -6.81
N VAL A 64 -6.60 8.77 -6.57
CA VAL A 64 -6.65 9.35 -5.21
C VAL A 64 -7.65 8.58 -4.33
N ASP A 65 -8.66 7.99 -4.95
CA ASP A 65 -9.67 7.18 -4.28
C ASP A 65 -9.09 5.84 -3.73
N ASP A 66 -8.06 5.28 -4.38
CA ASP A 66 -7.41 4.04 -3.94
C ASP A 66 -6.60 4.22 -2.65
N PHE A 67 -6.23 5.47 -2.35
CA PHE A 67 -5.51 5.86 -1.15
C PHE A 67 -6.40 6.42 -0.05
N LEU A 68 -7.73 6.32 -0.18
CA LEU A 68 -8.64 6.78 0.87
C LEU A 68 -8.47 5.98 2.15
N SER A 69 -8.18 4.69 2.03
CA SER A 69 -8.07 3.78 3.17
C SER A 69 -7.11 2.63 2.90
N VAL A 70 -6.63 1.99 3.96
CA VAL A 70 -5.85 0.76 3.88
C VAL A 70 -6.65 -0.34 3.17
N GLU A 71 -7.98 -0.39 3.37
CA GLU A 71 -8.84 -1.37 2.72
C GLU A 71 -8.81 -1.23 1.19
N THR A 72 -9.08 -0.01 0.70
CA THR A 72 -9.12 0.29 -0.74
C THR A 72 -7.76 0.04 -1.38
N PHE A 73 -6.69 0.51 -0.74
CA PHE A 73 -5.32 0.33 -1.23
C PHE A 73 -4.95 -1.15 -1.32
N THR A 74 -5.31 -1.92 -0.29
CA THR A 74 -5.05 -3.36 -0.30
C THR A 74 -5.84 -4.07 -1.39
N ASP A 75 -7.09 -3.66 -1.64
CA ASP A 75 -7.89 -4.22 -2.73
C ASP A 75 -7.30 -3.92 -4.10
N PHE A 76 -6.80 -2.70 -4.30
CA PHE A 76 -6.07 -2.31 -5.50
C PHE A 76 -4.84 -3.19 -5.72
N VAL A 77 -3.98 -3.36 -4.71
CA VAL A 77 -2.77 -4.20 -4.79
C VAL A 77 -3.11 -5.67 -5.06
N LEU A 78 -4.18 -6.18 -4.45
CA LEU A 78 -4.66 -7.54 -4.72
C LEU A 78 -5.21 -7.71 -6.15
N ALA A 79 -5.81 -6.67 -6.72
CA ALA A 79 -6.26 -6.68 -8.11
C ALA A 79 -5.06 -6.63 -9.08
N ALA A 80 -4.10 -5.73 -8.85
CA ALA A 80 -2.90 -5.57 -9.67
C ALA A 80 -2.04 -6.86 -9.71
N THR A 81 -1.81 -7.48 -8.55
CA THR A 81 -1.11 -8.78 -8.47
C THR A 81 -1.82 -9.89 -9.23
N PHE A 82 -3.15 -9.83 -9.34
CA PHE A 82 -3.92 -10.83 -10.06
C PHE A 82 -3.76 -10.68 -11.59
N GLU A 83 -3.64 -9.45 -12.09
CA GLU A 83 -3.44 -9.19 -13.53
C GLU A 83 -2.07 -9.67 -14.01
N GLU A 84 -0.98 -9.41 -13.27
CA GLU A 84 0.37 -9.91 -13.62
C GLU A 84 0.44 -11.44 -13.67
N MET A 85 -0.35 -12.16 -12.86
CA MET A 85 -0.40 -13.62 -12.91
C MET A 85 -1.16 -14.18 -14.13
N THR A 86 -1.93 -13.35 -14.82
CA THR A 86 -2.76 -13.73 -15.98
C THR A 86 -2.24 -13.23 -17.33
N ALA A 87 -1.24 -12.34 -17.33
CA ALA A 87 -0.56 -11.79 -18.51
C ALA A 87 0.63 -12.65 -18.96
#